data_AF-A0A496W7H5-F1
#
_entry.id   AF-A0A496W7H5-F1
#
_cell.length_a   1.000
_cell.length_b   1.000
_cell.length_c   1.000
_cell.angle_alpha   90.00
_cell.angle_beta   90.00
_cell.angle_gamma   90.00
#
_symmetry.space_group_name_H-M   'P 1'
#
loop_
_entity.id
_entity.type
_entity.pdbx_description
1 polymer ?
#
loop_
_entity_poly.entity_id
_entity_poly.type
_entity_poly.pdbx_seq_one_letter_code
_entity_poly.pdbx_strand_id
1 'polypeptide(L)' 'MSDEDKYIEVKVWAAKFTAYDAKKLIKQGASILLCHGYITNGAKKLLNEAGIQYRENICSDELKIDQPYHDE' A
#
# COMPACT_ATOMS: atom_id res chain seq x y z
N MET A 1 -1.25 -10.76 26.96
CA MET A 1 -0.96 -10.77 25.52
C MET A 1 -1.63 -9.54 24.96
N SER A 2 -0.86 -8.51 24.65
CA SER A 2 -1.41 -7.21 24.25
C SER A 2 -2.00 -7.33 22.84
N ASP A 3 -3.27 -6.98 22.68
CA ASP A 3 -4.02 -6.84 21.41
C ASP A 3 -3.48 -5.70 20.51
N GLU A 4 -2.17 -5.44 20.48
CA GLU A 4 -1.61 -4.19 19.95
C GLU A 4 -1.43 -4.12 18.42
N ASP A 5 -1.64 -5.20 17.66
CA ASP A 5 -1.46 -5.19 16.20
C ASP A 5 -2.67 -5.76 15.43
N LYS A 6 -3.89 -5.28 15.73
CA LYS A 6 -5.06 -5.65 14.91
C LYS A 6 -5.15 -4.92 13.56
N TYR A 7 -4.35 -3.88 13.36
CA TYR A 7 -4.47 -3.00 12.20
C TYR A 7 -3.12 -2.80 11.50
N ILE A 8 -3.13 -2.96 10.18
CA ILE A 8 -2.00 -2.64 9.31
C ILE A 8 -2.25 -1.30 8.61
N GLU A 9 -1.25 -0.41 8.59
CA GLU A 9 -1.36 0.81 7.80
C GLU A 9 -1.09 0.53 6.32
N VAL A 10 -2.12 0.74 5.50
CA VAL A 10 -2.06 0.59 4.04
C VAL A 10 -2.19 1.97 3.40
N LYS A 11 -1.22 2.34 2.55
CA LYS A 11 -1.33 3.55 1.73
C LYS A 11 -1.82 3.20 0.33
N VAL A 12 -2.83 3.92 -0.13
CA VAL A 12 -3.37 3.77 -1.50
C VAL A 12 -2.90 4.93 -2.36
N TRP A 13 -2.44 4.63 -3.57
CA TRP A 13 -1.93 5.62 -4.53
C TRP A 13 -2.60 5.48 -5.90
N ALA A 14 -3.17 6.57 -6.40
CA ALA A 14 -3.99 6.53 -7.62
C ALA A 14 -3.20 6.75 -8.92
N ALA A 15 -1.98 7.30 -8.84
CA ALA A 15 -1.21 7.73 -10.01
C ALA A 15 0.04 6.87 -10.23
N LYS A 16 0.88 7.26 -11.20
CA LYS A 16 2.23 6.70 -11.35
C LYS A 16 3.02 6.89 -10.05
N PHE A 17 3.68 5.83 -9.57
CA PHE A 17 4.46 5.86 -8.34
C PHE A 17 5.97 5.88 -8.65
N THR A 18 6.64 6.93 -8.20
CA THR A 18 8.05 7.20 -8.54
C THR A 18 9.00 6.92 -7.37
N ALA A 19 10.31 6.91 -7.66
CA ALA A 19 11.33 6.76 -6.62
C ALA A 19 11.30 7.88 -5.57
N TYR A 20 10.84 9.08 -5.94
CA TYR A 20 10.65 10.18 -5.01
C TYR A 20 9.51 9.89 -4.03
N ASP A 21 8.39 9.33 -4.53
CA ASP A 21 7.24 8.95 -3.70
C ASP A 21 7.59 7.80 -2.76
N ALA A 22 8.36 6.82 -3.23
CA ALA A 22 8.87 5.72 -2.39
C ALA A 22 9.64 6.23 -1.17
N LYS A 23 10.54 7.22 -1.36
CA LYS A 23 11.30 7.81 -0.26
C LYS A 23 10.41 8.50 0.77
N LYS A 24 9.29 9.11 0.34
CA LYS A 24 8.32 9.72 1.26
C LYS A 24 7.55 8.65 2.02
N LEU A 25 7.10 7.61 1.33
CA LEU A 25 6.36 6.50 1.92
C LEU A 25 7.18 5.79 3.01
N ILE A 26 8.46 5.52 2.73
CA ILE A 26 9.38 4.90 3.70
C ILE A 26 9.52 5.77 4.95
N LYS A 27 9.64 7.10 4.80
CA LYS A 27 9.71 8.02 5.94
C LYS A 27 8.43 8.06 6.79
N GLN A 28 7.29 7.72 6.20
CA GLN A 28 6.03 7.62 6.92
C GLN A 28 5.88 6.30 7.68
N GLY A 29 6.75 5.32 7.44
CA GLY A 29 6.72 4.02 8.13
C GLY A 29 5.63 3.08 7.63
N ALA A 30 5.08 3.30 6.43
CA ALA A 30 4.05 2.43 5.88
C ALA A 30 4.62 1.04 5.53
N SER A 31 3.86 -0.02 5.82
CA SER A 31 4.27 -1.41 5.54
C SER A 31 3.76 -1.93 4.20
N ILE A 32 2.63 -1.40 3.71
CA ILE A 32 1.97 -1.87 2.48
C ILE A 32 1.55 -0.68 1.58
N LEU A 33 1.83 -0.80 0.29
CA LEU A 33 1.40 0.14 -0.77
C LEU A 33 0.46 -0.55 -1.77
N LEU A 34 -0.72 0.02 -1.97
CA LEU A 34 -1.65 -0.36 -3.04
C LEU A 34 -1.68 0.74 -4.10
N CYS A 35 -1.23 0.45 -5.31
CA CYS A 35 -1.12 1.42 -6.38
C CYS A 35 -2.03 1.06 -7.56
N HIS A 36 -2.93 1.98 -7.95
CA HIS A 36 -3.73 1.85 -9.18
C HIS A 36 -2.88 2.04 -10.43
N GLY A 37 -1.86 2.91 -10.34
CA GLY A 37 -0.93 3.14 -11.43
C GLY A 37 0.24 2.16 -11.45
N TYR A 38 1.08 2.33 -12.45
CA TYR A 38 2.37 1.65 -12.55
C TYR A 38 3.38 2.18 -11.53
N ILE A 39 4.14 1.28 -10.92
CA ILE A 39 5.26 1.58 -10.03
C ILE A 39 6.57 1.49 -10.82
N THR A 40 7.33 2.58 -10.86
CA THR A 40 8.62 2.60 -11.57
C THR A 40 9.63 1.63 -10.98
N ASN A 41 10.51 1.05 -11.81
CA ASN A 41 11.55 0.12 -11.34
C ASN A 41 12.44 0.71 -10.24
N GLY A 42 12.76 2.01 -10.32
CA GLY A 42 13.51 2.71 -9.27
C GLY A 42 12.76 2.77 -7.94
N ALA A 43 11.44 2.93 -7.97
CA ALA A 43 10.60 2.87 -6.78
C ALA A 43 10.53 1.45 -6.21
N LYS A 44 10.31 0.44 -7.06
CA LYS A 44 10.27 -0.98 -6.66
C LYS A 44 11.53 -1.40 -5.90
N LYS A 45 12.70 -0.99 -6.39
CA LYS A 45 13.98 -1.26 -5.71
C LYS A 45 13.99 -0.70 -4.29
N LEU A 46 13.59 0.56 -4.11
CA LEU A 46 13.55 1.21 -2.80
C LEU A 46 12.53 0.57 -1.85
N LEU A 47 11.34 0.20 -2.37
CA LEU A 47 10.31 -0.46 -1.57
C LEU A 47 10.78 -1.85 -1.10
N ASN A 48 11.41 -2.63 -1.99
CA ASN A 48 11.99 -3.93 -1.64
C ASN A 48 13.11 -3.80 -0.59
N GLU A 49 14.01 -2.82 -0.76
CA GLU A 49 15.09 -2.55 0.21
C GLU A 49 14.54 -2.15 1.59
N ALA A 50 13.40 -1.46 1.63
CA ALA A 50 12.72 -1.06 2.86
C ALA A 50 11.77 -2.12 3.43
N GLY A 51 11.63 -3.29 2.79
CA GLY A 51 10.71 -4.34 3.22
C GLY A 51 9.23 -3.98 3.08
N ILE A 52 8.88 -3.01 2.24
CA ILE A 52 7.50 -2.58 2.01
C ILE A 52 6.88 -3.47 0.94
N GLN A 53 5.76 -4.12 1.26
CA GLN A 53 4.99 -4.89 0.30
C GLN A 53 4.19 -3.96 -0.62
N TYR A 54 4.05 -4.31 -1.90
CA TYR A 54 3.25 -3.50 -2.81
C TYR A 54 2.51 -4.32 -3.86
N ARG A 55 1.40 -3.75 -4.33
CA ARG A 55 0.73 -4.13 -5.58
C ARG A 55 0.58 -2.90 -6.48
N GLU A 56 0.66 -3.12 -7.78
CA GLU A 56 0.48 -2.10 -8.81
C GLU A 56 -0.63 -2.51 -9.79
N ASN A 57 -1.14 -1.56 -10.56
CA ASN A 57 -2.23 -1.75 -11.53
C ASN A 57 -3.52 -2.32 -10.92
N ILE A 58 -3.79 -2.00 -9.66
CA ILE A 58 -5.01 -2.43 -8.97
C ILE A 58 -6.22 -1.76 -9.64
N CYS A 59 -7.27 -2.52 -9.93
CA CYS A 59 -8.51 -1.94 -10.45
C CYS A 59 -9.31 -1.31 -9.31
N SER A 60 -10.02 -0.20 -9.56
CA SER A 60 -10.92 0.42 -8.57
C SER A 60 -11.99 -0.54 -8.04
N ASP A 61 -12.35 -1.56 -8.83
CA ASP A 61 -13.28 -2.60 -8.43
C ASP A 61 -12.69 -3.59 -7.40
N GLU A 62 -11.36 -3.74 -7.33
CA GLU A 62 -10.69 -4.61 -6.32
C GLU A 62 -10.65 -3.97 -4.93
N LEU A 63 -10.96 -2.68 -4.81
CA LEU A 63 -11.04 -1.96 -3.53
C LEU A 63 -12.49 -1.74 -3.06
N LYS A 64 -13.49 -2.21 -3.82
CA LYS A 64 -14.87 -2.18 -3.38
C LYS A 64 -15.03 -3.21 -2.26
N ILE A 65 -15.16 -2.70 -1.05
CA ILE A 65 -15.49 -3.51 0.12
C ILE A 65 -16.91 -4.05 -0.11
N ASP A 66 -17.04 -5.36 -0.32
CA ASP A 66 -18.33 -6.04 -0.38
C ASP A 66 -19.01 -5.92 0.98
N GLN A 67 -19.97 -4.99 1.07
CA GLN A 67 -20.96 -4.77 2.12
C GLN A 67 -20.45 -4.64 3.58
N PRO A 68 -21.03 -3.76 4.40
CA PRO A 68 -20.77 -3.77 5.83
C PRO A 68 -21.14 -5.15 6.38
N TYR A 69 -20.18 -5.80 7.04
CA TYR A 69 -20.42 -7.02 7.82
C TYR A 69 -21.53 -6.70 8.83
N HIS A 70 -22.72 -7.25 8.62
CA HIS A 70 -23.79 -7.22 9.60
C HIS A 70 -23.58 -8.44 10.51
N ASP A 71 -23.07 -8.21 11.71
CA ASP A 71 -23.24 -9.16 12.82
C ASP A 71 -24.76 -9.26 13.09
N GLU A 72 -25.36 -10.42 12.77
CA GLU A 72 -26.62 -10.87 13.37
C GLU A 72 -26.34 -11.53 14.73
#